data_AF-A0A5C5ZLA2-F1
#
_entry.id   AF-A0A5C5ZLA2-F1
#
_cell.length_a   1.000
_cell.length_b   1.000
_cell.length_c   1.000
_cell.angle_alpha   90.00
_cell.angle_beta   90.00
_cell.angle_gamma   90.00
#
_symmetry.space_group_name_H-M   'P 1'
#
loop_
_entity.id
_entity.type
_entity.pdbx_description
1 polymer ?
#
loop_
_entity_poly.entity_id
_entity_poly.type
_entity_poly.pdbx_seq_one_letter_code
_entity_poly.pdbx_strand_id
1 'polypeptide(L)'
;MPPEMALFTFVAIMSVAICIWFWSLALALRMGRPSEAPESFTVKRPETTGDLVGEITVHGECDEVSKELVRSLRRPSVNRVTSVLRVTEHSPERVVFSNAGGGICNQAASHYFDEGEMLLAPAGDGRVRVHYRIGLSGMLRRFRQLALGMALGLGLPGLLLVGGLVAALVLPSPEPAVRGQVLQTLQVVHVLWLPFLFIHIAKTARRQSRAFIESLIESAESLD
;
A
#
# COMPACT_ATOMS: atom_id res chain seq x y z
N MET A 1 14.89 23.26 -33.72
CA MET A 1 14.47 24.15 -32.61
C MET A 1 15.54 25.21 -32.35
N PRO A 2 15.23 26.51 -32.35
CA PRO A 2 16.18 27.57 -31.97
C PRO A 2 16.76 27.38 -30.56
N PRO A 3 17.99 27.86 -30.26
CA PRO A 3 18.64 27.66 -28.97
C PRO A 3 17.83 28.18 -27.77
N GLU A 4 17.23 29.36 -27.90
CA GLU A 4 16.41 29.98 -26.84
C GLU A 4 15.17 29.14 -26.53
N MET A 5 14.48 28.64 -27.56
CA MET A 5 13.35 27.74 -27.39
C MET A 5 13.76 26.40 -26.77
N ALA A 6 14.93 25.88 -27.12
CA ALA A 6 15.46 24.65 -26.54
C ALA A 6 15.77 24.82 -25.05
N LEU A 7 16.40 25.94 -24.67
CA LEU A 7 16.66 26.28 -23.27
C LEU A 7 15.36 26.40 -22.47
N PHE A 8 14.38 27.16 -22.98
CA PHE A 8 13.08 27.32 -22.32
C PHE A 8 12.37 25.98 -22.14
N THR A 9 12.33 25.16 -23.19
CA THR A 9 11.72 23.82 -23.17
C THR A 9 12.42 22.92 -22.15
N PHE A 10 13.75 22.93 -22.13
CA PHE A 10 14.55 22.18 -21.16
C PHE A 10 14.24 22.60 -19.72
N VAL A 11 14.25 23.91 -19.43
CA VAL A 11 13.94 24.45 -18.10
C VAL A 11 12.53 24.04 -17.66
N ALA A 12 11.55 24.10 -18.56
CA ALA A 12 10.19 23.67 -18.28
C ALA A 12 10.12 22.18 -17.94
N ILE A 13 10.75 21.31 -18.74
CA ILE A 13 10.80 19.86 -18.51
C ILE A 13 11.47 19.56 -17.16
N MET A 14 12.63 20.16 -16.89
CA MET A 14 13.36 19.96 -15.64
C MET A 14 12.57 20.44 -14.43
N SER A 15 11.88 21.58 -14.54
CA SER A 15 11.04 22.10 -13.46
C SER A 15 9.89 21.15 -13.13
N VAL A 16 9.20 20.61 -14.15
CA VAL A 16 8.14 19.61 -13.95
C VAL A 16 8.71 18.33 -13.34
N ALA A 17 9.85 17.84 -13.83
CA ALA A 17 10.51 16.65 -13.30
C ALA A 17 10.90 16.81 -11.82
N ILE A 18 11.44 17.97 -11.44
CA ILE A 18 11.75 18.32 -10.05
C ILE A 18 10.48 18.33 -9.19
N CYS A 19 9.40 18.94 -9.67
CA CYS A 19 8.12 18.96 -8.95
C CYS A 19 7.56 17.55 -8.73
N ILE A 20 7.56 16.70 -9.76
CA ILE A 20 7.12 15.30 -9.68
C ILE A 20 8.00 14.53 -8.70
N TRP A 21 9.32 14.73 -8.75
CA TRP A 21 10.25 14.10 -7.82
C TRP A 21 9.95 14.50 -6.37
N PHE A 22 9.83 15.80 -6.07
CA PHE A 22 9.47 16.30 -4.74
C PHE A 22 8.12 15.75 -4.25
N TRP A 23 7.12 15.71 -5.13
CA TRP A 23 5.81 15.14 -4.82
C TRP A 23 5.93 13.66 -4.48
N SER A 24 6.67 12.88 -5.27
CA SER A 24 6.88 11.46 -5.05
C SER A 24 7.57 11.19 -3.71
N LEU A 25 8.56 12.01 -3.36
CA LEU A 25 9.27 11.97 -2.09
C LEU A 25 8.33 12.30 -0.92
N ALA A 26 7.53 13.37 -1.06
CA ALA A 26 6.55 13.76 -0.05
C ALA A 26 5.51 12.66 0.20
N LEU A 27 5.01 12.02 -0.86
CA LEU A 27 4.09 10.89 -0.72
C LEU A 27 4.76 9.68 -0.05
N ALA A 28 6.00 9.36 -0.45
CA ALA A 28 6.74 8.25 0.16
C ALA A 28 7.01 8.50 1.66
N LEU A 29 7.31 9.73 2.06
CA LEU A 29 7.48 10.12 3.46
C LEU A 29 6.15 10.09 4.25
N ARG A 30 5.01 10.26 3.59
CA ARG A 30 3.68 10.13 4.19
C ARG A 30 3.21 8.68 4.30
N MET A 31 3.83 7.73 3.60
CA MET A 31 3.48 6.32 3.69
C MET A 31 3.77 5.77 5.09
N GLY A 32 2.74 5.15 5.70
CA GLY A 32 2.82 4.64 7.05
C GLY A 32 2.82 5.74 8.10
N ARG A 33 2.06 6.83 7.91
CA ARG A 33 1.54 7.64 9.03
C ARG A 33 0.36 6.92 9.68
N PRO A 34 0.15 7.08 11.00
CA PRO A 34 -0.96 6.42 11.67
C PRO A 34 -2.25 7.01 11.10
N SER A 35 -3.23 6.15 10.85
CA SER A 35 -4.61 6.63 10.72
C SER A 35 -5.06 6.94 12.14
N GLU A 36 -5.68 8.09 12.38
CA GLU A 36 -6.33 8.36 13.66
C GLU A 36 -7.35 7.22 13.89
N ALA A 37 -7.13 6.45 14.95
CA ALA A 37 -8.06 5.39 15.32
C ALA A 37 -9.32 6.02 15.94
N PRO A 38 -10.51 5.41 15.74
CA PRO A 38 -11.69 5.80 16.49
C PRO A 38 -11.43 5.66 18.00
N GLU A 39 -11.78 6.67 18.80
CA GLU A 39 -11.55 6.72 20.26
C GLU A 39 -12.14 5.54 21.04
N SER A 40 -13.04 4.75 20.44
CA SER A 40 -13.70 3.59 21.07
C SER A 40 -12.82 2.34 21.20
N PHE A 41 -11.59 2.33 20.67
CA PHE A 41 -10.72 1.16 20.65
C PHE A 41 -9.64 1.20 21.74
N THR A 42 -9.99 0.93 23.00
CA THR A 42 -8.99 0.74 24.07
C THR A 42 -8.36 -0.66 24.01
N VAL A 43 -7.58 -0.94 22.96
CA VAL A 43 -6.77 -2.16 22.92
C VAL A 43 -5.46 -1.94 23.67
N LYS A 44 -5.11 -2.88 24.55
CA LYS A 44 -3.89 -2.87 25.39
C LYS A 44 -2.57 -2.84 24.60
N ARG A 45 -2.61 -2.95 23.28
CA ARG A 45 -1.42 -2.95 22.41
C ARG A 45 -1.23 -1.54 21.83
N PRO A 46 -0.02 -0.98 21.88
CA PRO A 46 0.26 0.32 21.28
C PRO A 46 -0.11 0.28 19.79
N GLU A 47 -0.88 1.27 19.34
CA GLU A 47 -1.24 1.42 17.94
C GLU A 47 0.02 1.46 17.08
N THR A 48 0.17 0.47 16.20
CA THR A 48 1.30 0.48 15.27
C THR A 48 0.95 1.30 14.05
N THR A 49 1.94 2.07 13.60
CA THR A 49 1.74 3.00 12.51
C THR A 49 1.43 2.24 11.22
N GLY A 50 0.23 2.43 10.68
CA GLY A 50 -0.19 1.86 9.42
C GLY A 50 -1.20 0.71 9.50
N ASP A 51 -1.69 0.40 10.70
CA ASP A 51 -2.76 -0.57 10.92
C ASP A 51 -4.05 -0.14 10.19
N LEU A 52 -4.80 -1.14 9.73
CA LEU A 52 -6.15 -0.97 9.21
C LEU A 52 -7.13 -1.38 10.31
N VAL A 53 -8.01 -0.49 10.73
CA VAL A 53 -9.03 -0.73 11.76
C VAL A 53 -10.41 -0.57 11.13
N GLY A 54 -11.37 -1.40 11.55
CA GLY A 54 -12.77 -1.24 11.17
C GLY A 54 -13.70 -2.02 12.09
N GLU A 55 -15.00 -1.87 11.84
CA GLU A 55 -16.07 -2.47 12.63
C GLU A 55 -17.17 -2.95 11.68
N ILE A 56 -17.66 -4.16 11.92
CA ILE A 56 -18.83 -4.75 11.25
C ILE A 56 -19.73 -5.38 12.30
N THR A 57 -21.04 -5.29 12.13
CA THR A 57 -22.01 -6.00 12.98
C THR A 57 -22.61 -7.15 12.18
N VAL A 58 -22.60 -8.36 12.75
CA VAL A 58 -23.17 -9.59 12.16
C VAL A 58 -24.22 -10.18 13.10
N HIS A 59 -25.12 -11.01 12.56
CA HIS A 59 -26.08 -11.77 13.35
C HIS A 59 -25.44 -13.04 13.96
N GLY A 60 -25.88 -13.44 15.16
CA GLY A 60 -25.44 -14.66 15.85
C GLY A 60 -25.04 -14.44 17.32
N GLU A 61 -24.62 -15.52 17.98
CA GLU A 61 -23.96 -15.46 19.29
C GLU A 61 -22.42 -15.36 19.14
N CYS A 62 -21.74 -14.70 20.08
CA CYS A 62 -20.29 -14.47 19.98
C CYS A 62 -19.48 -15.76 19.80
N ASP A 63 -19.85 -16.84 20.50
CA ASP A 63 -19.17 -18.13 20.40
C ASP A 63 -19.34 -18.78 19.03
N GLU A 64 -20.54 -18.71 18.44
CA GLU A 64 -20.82 -19.25 17.10
C GLU A 64 -20.09 -18.47 16.01
N VAL A 65 -20.18 -17.13 16.06
CA VAL A 65 -19.48 -16.24 15.13
C VAL A 65 -17.97 -16.45 15.23
N SER A 66 -17.40 -16.53 16.44
CA SER A 66 -15.97 -16.79 16.63
C SER A 66 -15.53 -18.12 16.01
N LYS A 67 -16.30 -19.20 16.21
CA LYS A 67 -16.02 -20.51 15.62
C LYS A 67 -16.09 -20.47 14.10
N GLU A 68 -17.07 -19.79 13.52
CA GLU A 68 -17.20 -19.69 12.07
C GLU A 68 -16.10 -18.80 11.46
N LEU A 69 -15.73 -17.69 12.11
CA LEU A 69 -14.57 -16.88 11.70
C LEU A 69 -13.29 -17.73 11.66
N VAL A 70 -13.05 -18.54 12.69
CA VAL A 70 -11.90 -19.48 12.72
C VAL A 70 -12.01 -20.51 11.61
N ARG A 71 -13.20 -21.03 11.33
CA ARG A 71 -13.44 -21.97 10.23
C ARG A 71 -13.13 -21.31 8.88
N SER A 72 -13.67 -20.12 8.63
CA SER A 72 -13.45 -19.34 7.40
C SER A 72 -11.98 -18.94 7.21
N LEU A 73 -11.28 -18.54 8.28
CA LEU A 73 -9.84 -18.27 8.25
C LEU A 73 -9.01 -19.52 7.89
N ARG A 74 -9.48 -20.72 8.25
CA ARG A 74 -8.82 -21.99 7.95
C ARG A 74 -9.21 -22.59 6.61
N ARG A 75 -10.32 -22.16 6.00
CA ARG A 75 -10.78 -22.69 4.71
C ARG A 75 -9.76 -22.32 3.62
N PRO A 76 -9.22 -23.31 2.87
CA PRO A 76 -8.43 -23.02 1.70
C PRO A 76 -9.30 -22.26 0.70
N SER A 77 -8.91 -21.05 0.30
CA SER A 77 -9.65 -20.37 -0.76
C SER A 77 -9.46 -21.14 -2.07
N VAL A 78 -10.56 -21.50 -2.74
CA VAL A 78 -10.63 -22.42 -3.89
C VAL A 78 -9.67 -22.08 -5.05
N ASN A 79 -9.16 -20.84 -5.12
CA ASN A 79 -8.23 -20.37 -6.14
C ASN A 79 -6.79 -20.11 -5.64
N ARG A 80 -6.39 -20.54 -4.43
CA ARG A 80 -5.04 -20.25 -3.89
C ARG A 80 -4.37 -21.48 -3.31
N VAL A 81 -3.19 -21.79 -3.84
CA VAL A 81 -2.36 -22.93 -3.43
C VAL A 81 -1.65 -22.67 -2.08
N THR A 82 -1.60 -21.44 -1.55
CA THR A 82 -0.64 -21.13 -0.46
C THR A 82 -1.02 -20.04 0.57
N SER A 83 -2.23 -19.46 0.57
CA SER A 83 -2.56 -18.50 1.64
C SER A 83 -3.01 -19.23 2.92
N VAL A 84 -2.05 -19.59 3.78
CA VAL A 84 -2.32 -20.20 5.08
C VAL A 84 -2.38 -19.08 6.12
N LEU A 85 -3.58 -18.56 6.40
CA LEU A 85 -3.77 -17.76 7.61
C LEU A 85 -3.70 -18.73 8.80
N ARG A 86 -2.82 -18.42 9.75
CA ARG A 86 -2.63 -19.21 10.97
C ARG A 86 -3.31 -18.49 12.12
N VAL A 87 -4.36 -19.09 12.65
CA VAL A 87 -4.97 -18.66 13.91
C VAL A 87 -3.99 -18.95 15.05
N THR A 88 -3.52 -17.91 15.74
CA THR A 88 -2.57 -18.00 16.85
C THR A 88 -3.27 -18.03 18.19
N GLU A 89 -4.40 -17.33 18.31
CA GLU A 89 -5.21 -17.26 19.53
C GLU A 89 -6.68 -17.32 19.16
N HIS A 90 -7.48 -18.09 19.92
CA HIS A 90 -8.92 -18.19 19.72
C HIS A 90 -9.61 -18.25 21.08
N SER A 91 -10.54 -17.34 21.27
CA SER A 91 -11.49 -17.28 22.38
C SER A 91 -12.82 -16.71 21.87
N PRO A 92 -13.94 -16.87 22.60
CA PRO A 92 -15.25 -16.36 22.16
C PRO A 92 -15.28 -14.84 21.88
N GLU A 93 -14.41 -14.07 22.51
CA GLU A 93 -14.35 -12.61 22.40
C GLU A 93 -13.21 -12.13 21.49
N ARG A 94 -12.31 -13.03 21.09
CA ARG A 94 -11.06 -12.64 20.43
C ARG A 94 -10.49 -13.72 19.54
N VAL A 95 -10.22 -13.35 18.30
CA VAL A 95 -9.53 -14.17 17.30
C VAL A 95 -8.28 -13.43 16.85
N VAL A 96 -7.11 -14.01 17.08
CA VAL A 96 -5.83 -13.48 16.57
C VAL A 96 -5.31 -14.44 15.50
N PHE A 97 -4.92 -13.88 14.37
CA PHE A 97 -4.38 -14.63 13.24
C PHE A 97 -3.15 -13.94 12.68
N SER A 98 -2.28 -14.74 12.07
CA SER A 98 -1.07 -14.28 11.41
C SER A 98 -0.98 -14.90 10.03
N ASN A 99 -0.28 -14.22 9.13
CA ASN A 99 0.00 -14.75 7.82
C ASN A 99 1.18 -15.73 7.90
N ALA A 100 0.97 -17.01 7.59
CA ALA A 100 2.02 -18.02 7.60
C ALA A 100 2.76 -18.15 6.26
N GLY A 101 2.39 -17.37 5.25
CA GLY A 101 2.96 -17.43 3.89
C GLY A 101 4.13 -16.48 3.65
N GLY A 102 5.13 -16.93 2.88
CA GLY A 102 6.18 -16.06 2.35
C GLY A 102 5.63 -15.16 1.24
N GLY A 103 5.63 -13.84 1.48
CA GLY A 103 5.11 -12.86 0.52
C GLY A 103 6.00 -12.76 -0.73
N ILE A 104 5.52 -13.30 -1.85
CA ILE A 104 6.08 -13.03 -3.18
C ILE A 104 5.14 -12.07 -3.90
N CYS A 105 5.69 -11.12 -4.67
CA CYS A 105 4.91 -10.19 -5.49
C CYS A 105 3.92 -10.94 -6.40
N ASN A 106 2.74 -10.35 -6.63
CA ASN A 106 1.62 -10.92 -7.40
C ASN A 106 0.72 -11.94 -6.67
N GLN A 107 0.78 -11.98 -5.34
CA GLN A 107 -0.12 -12.82 -4.54
C GLN A 107 -1.35 -12.06 -4.06
N ALA A 108 -2.40 -12.85 -3.87
CA ALA A 108 -3.64 -12.60 -3.17
C ALA A 108 -3.65 -11.57 -2.02
N ALA A 109 -4.79 -10.90 -1.82
CA ALA A 109 -5.03 -9.87 -0.80
C ALA A 109 -4.65 -10.26 0.65
N SER A 110 -4.66 -11.56 0.96
CA SER A 110 -4.26 -12.13 2.26
C SER A 110 -2.76 -12.02 2.55
N HIS A 111 -1.93 -11.68 1.56
CA HIS A 111 -0.47 -11.58 1.73
C HIS A 111 0.02 -10.18 2.12
N TYR A 112 -0.88 -9.19 2.18
CA TYR A 112 -0.49 -7.81 2.42
C TYR A 112 -0.37 -7.46 3.91
N PHE A 113 -0.80 -8.34 4.81
CA PHE A 113 -0.71 -8.14 6.25
C PHE A 113 0.11 -9.22 6.95
N ASP A 114 0.71 -8.85 8.07
CA ASP A 114 1.55 -9.72 8.89
C ASP A 114 0.71 -10.42 9.97
N GLU A 115 -0.16 -9.65 10.64
CA GLU A 115 -1.00 -10.07 11.76
C GLU A 115 -2.39 -9.42 11.62
N GLY A 116 -3.42 -10.09 12.11
CA GLY A 116 -4.75 -9.54 12.29
C GLY A 116 -5.38 -9.97 13.61
N GLU A 117 -6.25 -9.13 14.12
CA GLU A 117 -6.98 -9.33 15.37
C GLU A 117 -8.44 -8.96 15.15
N MET A 118 -9.35 -9.80 15.64
CA MET A 118 -10.79 -9.53 15.67
C MET A 118 -11.24 -9.63 17.12
N LEU A 119 -11.95 -8.60 17.57
CA LEU A 119 -12.60 -8.53 18.88
C LEU A 119 -14.10 -8.58 18.67
N LEU A 120 -14.74 -9.51 19.36
CA LEU A 120 -16.17 -9.76 19.29
C LEU A 120 -16.81 -9.24 20.57
N ALA A 121 -17.85 -8.44 20.43
CA ALA A 121 -18.65 -7.94 21.54
C ALA A 121 -20.14 -8.08 21.22
N PRO A 122 -21.00 -8.40 22.19
CA PRO A 122 -22.44 -8.41 21.96
C PRO A 122 -22.93 -7.00 21.63
N ALA A 123 -23.74 -6.89 20.58
CA ALA A 123 -24.36 -5.63 20.13
C ALA A 123 -25.84 -5.50 20.55
N GLY A 124 -26.42 -6.54 21.15
CA GLY A 124 -27.85 -6.65 21.43
C GLY A 124 -28.61 -7.38 20.32
N ASP A 125 -29.84 -7.81 20.58
CA ASP A 125 -30.77 -8.41 19.59
C ASP A 125 -30.18 -9.58 18.77
N GLY A 126 -29.37 -10.43 19.40
CA GLY A 126 -28.71 -11.55 18.70
C GLY A 126 -27.71 -11.08 17.63
N ARG A 127 -27.08 -9.93 17.83
CA ARG A 127 -26.02 -9.39 16.98
C ARG A 127 -24.69 -9.32 17.72
N VAL A 128 -23.61 -9.50 16.97
CA VAL A 128 -22.23 -9.39 17.42
C VAL A 128 -21.55 -8.27 16.66
N ARG A 129 -20.96 -7.33 17.38
CA ARG A 129 -20.05 -6.32 16.85
C ARG A 129 -18.65 -6.93 16.76
N VAL A 130 -18.11 -6.97 15.56
CA VAL A 130 -16.76 -7.45 15.25
C VAL A 130 -15.90 -6.25 14.92
N HIS A 131 -15.05 -5.86 15.86
CA HIS A 131 -13.98 -4.90 15.58
C HIS A 131 -12.76 -5.65 15.07
N TYR A 132 -12.22 -5.22 13.94
CA TYR A 132 -11.03 -5.84 13.38
C TYR A 132 -9.88 -4.84 13.28
N ARG A 133 -8.68 -5.37 13.46
CA ARG A 133 -7.41 -4.68 13.23
C ARG A 133 -6.49 -5.55 12.39
N ILE A 134 -5.90 -4.99 11.36
CA ILE A 134 -4.94 -5.66 10.48
C ILE A 134 -3.62 -4.90 10.48
N GLY A 135 -2.55 -5.58 10.86
CA GLY A 135 -1.18 -5.05 10.84
C GLY A 135 -0.59 -5.07 9.43
N LEU A 136 -0.45 -3.90 8.82
CA LEU A 136 0.18 -3.71 7.50
C LEU A 136 1.59 -3.10 7.60
N SER A 137 2.09 -2.95 8.83
CA SER A 137 3.31 -2.20 9.14
C SER A 137 4.55 -2.71 8.40
N GLY A 138 4.76 -4.04 8.32
CA GLY A 138 5.91 -4.64 7.65
C GLY A 138 5.92 -4.35 6.15
N MET A 139 4.78 -4.59 5.48
CA MET A 139 4.61 -4.28 4.06
C MET A 139 4.77 -2.79 3.76
N LEU A 140 4.08 -1.92 4.51
CA LEU A 140 4.14 -0.46 4.30
C LEU A 140 5.54 0.08 4.51
N ARG A 141 6.27 -0.44 5.52
CA ARG A 141 7.68 -0.11 5.74
C ARG A 141 8.55 -0.50 4.55
N ARG A 142 8.38 -1.72 4.01
CA ARG A 142 9.13 -2.18 2.82
C ARG A 142 8.83 -1.32 1.60
N PHE A 143 7.56 -1.02 1.31
CA PHE A 143 7.20 -0.16 0.18
C PHE A 143 7.67 1.27 0.36
N ARG A 144 7.64 1.81 1.58
CA ARG A 144 8.25 3.10 1.89
C ARG A 144 9.76 3.08 1.63
N GLN A 145 10.47 2.06 2.10
CA GLN A 145 11.91 1.91 1.87
C GLN A 145 12.23 1.81 0.37
N LEU A 146 11.47 1.03 -0.40
CA LEU A 146 11.64 0.91 -1.85
C LEU A 146 11.35 2.23 -2.56
N ALA A 147 10.24 2.90 -2.24
CA ALA A 147 9.89 4.18 -2.85
C ALA A 147 10.91 5.28 -2.55
N LEU A 148 11.38 5.38 -1.29
CA LEU A 148 12.44 6.31 -0.90
C LEU A 148 13.78 5.95 -1.56
N GLY A 149 14.14 4.67 -1.57
CA GLY A 149 15.36 4.18 -2.22
C GLY A 149 15.37 4.48 -3.71
N MET A 150 14.24 4.34 -4.41
CA MET A 150 14.14 4.71 -5.82
C MET A 150 14.15 6.23 -6.03
N ALA A 151 13.40 6.98 -5.22
CA ALA A 151 13.36 8.45 -5.36
C ALA A 151 14.75 9.08 -5.11
N LEU A 152 15.45 8.64 -4.07
CA LEU A 152 16.75 9.19 -3.67
C LEU A 152 17.93 8.54 -4.40
N GLY A 153 17.88 7.23 -4.65
CA GLY A 153 18.99 6.47 -5.23
C GLY A 153 19.00 6.44 -6.76
N LEU A 154 17.84 6.53 -7.42
CA LEU A 154 17.75 6.51 -8.88
C LEU A 154 17.17 7.81 -9.44
N GLY A 155 16.11 8.33 -8.82
CA GLY A 155 15.40 9.52 -9.28
C GLY A 155 16.28 10.76 -9.26
N LEU A 156 16.84 11.11 -8.09
CA LEU A 156 17.67 12.30 -7.94
C LEU A 156 18.97 12.23 -8.76
N PRO A 157 19.80 11.16 -8.67
CA PRO A 157 21.02 11.06 -9.48
C PRO A 157 20.72 11.02 -10.98
N GLY A 158 19.67 10.30 -11.40
CA GLY A 158 19.25 10.25 -12.79
C GLY A 158 18.85 11.63 -13.31
N LEU A 159 18.09 12.40 -12.53
CA LEU A 159 17.67 13.76 -12.89
C LEU A 159 18.88 14.69 -13.06
N LEU A 160 19.83 14.65 -12.13
CA LEU A 160 21.04 15.49 -12.17
C LEU A 160 21.97 15.09 -13.32
N LEU A 161 22.21 13.79 -13.52
CA LEU A 161 23.11 13.29 -14.55
C LEU A 161 22.54 13.51 -15.94
N VAL A 162 21.29 13.13 -16.18
CA VAL A 162 20.64 13.31 -17.48
C VAL A 162 20.45 14.81 -17.77
N GLY A 163 19.97 15.59 -16.80
CA GLY A 163 19.83 17.03 -16.94
C GLY A 163 21.17 17.72 -17.23
N GLY A 164 22.23 17.32 -16.52
CA GLY A 164 23.59 17.83 -16.71
C GLY A 164 24.15 17.50 -18.09
N LEU A 165 24.00 16.25 -18.56
CA LEU A 165 24.44 15.84 -19.90
C LEU A 165 23.70 16.58 -21.01
N VAL A 166 22.39 16.78 -20.87
CA VAL A 166 21.59 17.54 -21.84
C VAL A 166 22.03 19.01 -21.86
N ALA A 167 22.22 19.61 -20.68
CA ALA A 167 22.70 20.98 -20.58
C ALA A 167 24.09 21.16 -21.19
N ALA A 168 25.01 20.22 -20.96
CA ALA A 168 26.40 20.32 -21.41
C ALA A 168 26.61 19.94 -22.88
N LEU A 169 25.86 18.95 -23.40
CA LEU A 169 26.12 18.36 -24.73
C LEU A 169 25.04 18.68 -25.76
N VAL A 170 23.77 18.80 -25.34
CA VAL A 170 22.64 18.90 -26.26
C VAL A 170 22.27 20.36 -26.52
N LEU A 171 22.10 21.16 -25.46
CA LEU A 171 21.74 22.58 -25.61
C LEU A 171 22.73 23.39 -26.47
N PRO A 172 24.07 23.23 -26.33
CA PRO A 172 25.02 23.96 -27.16
C PRO A 172 25.26 23.34 -28.54
N SER A 173 24.67 22.17 -28.85
CA SER A 173 24.83 21.54 -30.16
C SER A 173 24.42 22.53 -31.26
N PRO A 174 25.18 22.67 -32.37
CA PRO A 174 24.78 23.52 -33.49
C PRO A 174 23.53 22.97 -34.21
N GLU A 175 23.30 21.66 -34.14
CA GLU A 175 22.25 20.98 -34.91
C GLU A 175 20.85 21.10 -34.27
N PRO A 176 19.90 21.77 -34.93
CA PRO A 176 18.56 22.00 -34.38
C PRO A 176 17.70 20.74 -34.26
N ALA A 177 18.01 19.70 -35.02
CA ALA A 177 17.32 18.41 -35.00
C ALA A 177 17.67 17.62 -33.73
N VAL A 178 18.97 17.59 -33.36
CA VAL A 178 19.46 16.93 -32.14
C VAL A 178 18.79 17.51 -30.90
N ARG A 179 18.73 18.84 -30.78
CA ARG A 179 18.03 19.52 -29.67
C ARG A 179 16.58 19.09 -29.55
N GLY A 180 15.85 19.09 -30.66
CA GLY A 180 14.44 18.71 -30.68
C GLY A 180 14.21 17.25 -30.30
N GLN A 181 14.95 16.33 -30.92
CA GLN A 181 14.76 14.89 -30.71
C GLN A 181 15.11 14.45 -29.29
N VAL A 182 16.22 14.97 -28.73
CA VAL A 182 16.62 14.62 -27.36
C VAL A 182 15.62 15.19 -26.35
N LEU A 183 15.19 16.45 -26.49
CA LEU A 183 14.20 17.04 -25.59
C LEU A 183 12.84 16.31 -25.67
N GLN A 184 12.45 15.82 -26.84
CA GLN A 184 11.26 14.98 -26.98
C GLN A 184 11.43 13.62 -26.29
N THR A 185 12.63 13.03 -26.38
CA THR A 185 12.93 11.74 -25.72
C THR A 185 12.97 11.88 -24.20
N LEU A 186 13.41 13.02 -23.66
CA LEU A 186 13.33 13.36 -22.24
C LEU A 186 11.89 13.48 -21.71
N GLN A 187 10.87 13.56 -22.57
CA GLN A 187 9.49 13.51 -22.11
C GLN A 187 9.01 12.07 -21.85
N VAL A 188 9.73 11.06 -22.35
CA VAL A 188 9.45 9.63 -22.14
C VAL A 188 10.04 9.14 -20.81
N VAL A 189 9.99 9.97 -19.77
CA VAL A 189 10.62 9.68 -18.48
C VAL A 189 9.89 8.57 -17.73
N HIS A 190 10.42 7.36 -17.89
CA HIS A 190 9.99 6.14 -17.22
C HIS A 190 10.54 5.99 -15.78
N VAL A 191 11.47 6.82 -15.32
CA VAL A 191 12.07 6.60 -13.98
C VAL A 191 11.24 7.23 -12.87
N LEU A 192 10.52 8.33 -13.16
CA LEU A 192 9.80 9.08 -12.13
C LEU A 192 8.47 8.43 -11.69
N TRP A 193 7.92 7.46 -12.43
CA TRP A 193 6.66 6.81 -12.05
C TRP A 193 6.84 5.66 -11.03
N LEU A 194 8.05 5.09 -10.90
CA LEU A 194 8.29 3.94 -10.03
C LEU A 194 7.89 4.18 -8.56
N PRO A 195 8.20 5.31 -7.91
CA PRO A 195 7.70 5.58 -6.56
C PRO A 195 6.16 5.58 -6.50
N PHE A 196 5.48 6.12 -7.53
CA PHE A 196 4.02 6.14 -7.61
C PHE A 196 3.44 4.74 -7.74
N LEU A 197 4.12 3.81 -8.41
CA LEU A 197 3.73 2.41 -8.45
C LEU A 197 3.66 1.81 -7.04
N PHE A 198 4.71 1.95 -6.23
CA PHE A 198 4.72 1.41 -4.88
C PHE A 198 3.68 2.06 -3.98
N ILE A 199 3.47 3.37 -4.13
CA ILE A 199 2.40 4.10 -3.43
C ILE A 199 1.03 3.55 -3.83
N HIS A 200 0.80 3.31 -5.13
CA HIS A 200 -0.46 2.76 -5.63
C HIS A 200 -0.68 1.33 -5.16
N ILE A 201 0.34 0.47 -5.21
CA ILE A 201 0.29 -0.90 -4.68
C ILE A 201 -0.06 -0.86 -3.19
N ALA A 202 0.58 0.01 -2.40
CA ALA A 202 0.27 0.15 -0.97
C ALA A 202 -1.19 0.56 -0.71
N LYS A 203 -1.74 1.48 -1.52
CA LYS A 203 -3.16 1.88 -1.44
C LYS A 203 -4.10 0.74 -1.83
N THR A 204 -3.80 0.05 -2.91
CA THR A 204 -4.60 -1.08 -3.40
C THR A 204 -4.57 -2.24 -2.42
N ALA A 205 -3.40 -2.55 -1.85
CA ALA A 205 -3.22 -3.55 -0.82
C ALA A 205 -4.10 -3.25 0.41
N ARG A 206 -4.08 -2.01 0.91
CA ARG A 206 -4.97 -1.56 2.01
C ARG A 206 -6.44 -1.80 1.71
N ARG A 207 -6.90 -1.39 0.53
CA ARG A 207 -8.30 -1.55 0.11
C ARG A 207 -8.68 -3.03 -0.02
N GLN A 208 -7.79 -3.84 -0.60
CA GLN A 208 -8.03 -5.27 -0.81
C GLN A 208 -8.01 -6.06 0.50
N SER A 209 -7.10 -5.75 1.43
CA SER A 209 -7.08 -6.36 2.76
C SER A 209 -8.32 -6.01 3.57
N ARG A 210 -8.78 -4.76 3.46
CA ARG A 210 -10.07 -4.35 4.06
C ARG A 210 -11.22 -5.17 3.51
N ALA A 211 -11.45 -5.12 2.20
CA ALA A 211 -12.54 -5.85 1.56
C ALA A 211 -12.49 -7.37 1.82
N PHE A 212 -11.28 -7.93 1.90
CA PHE A 212 -11.09 -9.34 2.23
C PHE A 212 -11.54 -9.67 3.67
N ILE A 213 -11.15 -8.88 4.66
CA ILE A 213 -11.56 -9.11 6.05
C ILE A 213 -13.05 -8.83 6.25
N GLU A 214 -13.57 -7.77 5.64
CA GLU A 214 -14.99 -7.45 5.71
C GLU A 214 -15.84 -8.59 5.12
N SER A 215 -15.48 -9.08 3.92
CA SER A 215 -16.14 -10.25 3.32
C SER A 215 -15.98 -11.53 4.16
N LEU A 216 -14.85 -11.72 4.84
CA LEU A 216 -14.66 -12.85 5.74
C LEU A 216 -15.61 -12.79 6.94
N ILE A 217 -15.78 -11.60 7.51
CA ILE A 217 -16.69 -11.38 8.65
C ILE A 217 -18.14 -11.57 8.21
N GLU A 218 -18.55 -10.99 7.07
CA GLU A 218 -19.88 -11.16 6.50
C GLU A 218 -20.18 -12.63 6.17
N SER A 219 -19.19 -13.41 5.74
CA SER A 219 -19.39 -14.85 5.48
C SER A 219 -19.70 -15.68 6.72
N ALA A 220 -19.45 -15.15 7.93
CA ALA A 220 -19.84 -15.80 9.17
C ALA A 220 -21.34 -15.62 9.47
N GLU A 221 -22.04 -14.70 8.78
CA GLU A 221 -23.47 -14.43 8.95
C GLU A 221 -24.35 -15.45 8.19
N SER A 222 -23.86 -16.07 7.12
CA SER A 222 -24.69 -16.79 6.14
C SER A 222 -25.01 -18.26 6.49
N LEU A 223 -25.19 -18.60 7.76
CA LEU A 223 -25.52 -19.97 8.20
C LEU A 223 -26.79 -19.99 9.06
N ASP A 224 -27.89 -19.55 8.44
CA ASP A 224 -29.25 -19.95 8.80
C ASP A 224 -29.74 -21.06 7.85
#